data_AF-A0A9D5B5K5-F1
#
_entry.id   AF-A0A9D5B5K5-F1
#
_cell.length_a   1.000
_cell.length_b   1.000
_cell.length_c   1.000
_cell.angle_alpha   90.00
_cell.angle_beta   90.00
_cell.angle_gamma   90.00
#
_symmetry.space_group_name_H-M   'P 1'
#
loop_
_entity.id
_entity.type
_entity.pdbx_description
1 polymer ?
#
loop_
_entity_poly.entity_id
_entity_poly.type
_entity_poly.pdbx_seq_one_letter_code
_entity_poly.pdbx_strand_id
1 'polypeptide(L)'
;MKDRRKKNGVVSWSTFFLFTIVVFLSSIIFTALIFSSIYSFYIPHFHLPKTVFKWRTPTPPQITIRETVTLPDQVLIFLNYPLSFYHHTKNDLQCVYLSDDLAPQLTHEPIQLHSVRLHEQIVRCPMPPRGETVSLRIKSNITLQIKNSSIHNWDPLVYEALFDRDNTTIVFVKGLNLRPEKLSEPSRFQCVYGWDFTKPKFLFKSDVLSTAQEIIRCKTPPSILAQAQTHTQHEGFIKVSIQVEGKKIFPSIARPGIISLLKPPNRKPYELCICTMLRNQARFIKEWVMYHSKIGVERWFIYDNNSDDDIENVIAFLQSAGYNITWHLWAWVKTQEAGFAHCALRARASCEWVGFIDVDEFFNVKIKVDLRHVIWHYSNPEKKVAEIRTPCYSFGPSGLKDVPSEGVMMGYTCRLAGRERHKSIVRPDALNHTLINVVHHFHLKAPFVAVDVENGAMMINHYKYQVWKVFKEKFYRRVATYVADWQKEENVGSKDRVPGLGTKPIEPDDWSNRYCEVKDVSLRNWVLKNFKDKKTHLFPWQPGFELHLKKRQRQKEKGIL
;
A
#
# COMPACT_ATOMS: atom_id res chain seq x y z
N MET A 1 -85.76 -33.58 -26.66
CA MET A 1 -84.43 -33.31 -26.04
C MET A 1 -84.27 -31.80 -25.98
N LYS A 2 -84.42 -31.15 -24.81
CA LYS A 2 -83.33 -30.73 -23.89
C LYS A 2 -82.19 -30.01 -24.66
N ASP A 3 -81.70 -28.82 -24.36
CA ASP A 3 -81.96 -27.76 -23.37
C ASP A 3 -80.97 -26.60 -23.72
N ARG A 4 -81.28 -25.35 -23.31
CA ARG A 4 -80.40 -24.20 -22.90
C ARG A 4 -78.87 -24.21 -23.20
N ARG A 5 -78.13 -23.10 -23.40
CA ARG A 5 -78.24 -21.68 -22.97
C ARG A 5 -77.07 -20.83 -23.55
N LYS A 6 -77.33 -19.52 -23.70
CA LYS A 6 -76.37 -18.39 -23.81
C LYS A 6 -75.35 -18.32 -22.67
N LYS A 7 -74.18 -17.67 -22.89
CA LYS A 7 -73.58 -16.75 -21.90
C LYS A 7 -72.72 -15.64 -22.53
N ASN A 8 -73.18 -14.41 -22.28
CA ASN A 8 -72.49 -13.14 -22.48
C ASN A 8 -71.41 -12.94 -21.39
N GLY A 9 -70.32 -12.26 -21.73
CA GLY A 9 -69.29 -11.83 -20.78
C GLY A 9 -69.79 -10.70 -19.88
N VAL A 10 -69.68 -10.91 -18.56
CA VAL A 10 -70.00 -9.93 -17.52
C VAL A 10 -68.67 -9.42 -16.95
N VAL A 11 -68.40 -8.13 -17.08
CA VAL A 11 -67.31 -7.44 -16.38
C VAL A 11 -67.72 -7.31 -14.91
N SER A 12 -66.81 -7.70 -14.01
CA SER A 12 -67.04 -7.64 -12.56
C SER A 12 -67.23 -6.20 -12.09
N TRP A 13 -68.29 -5.98 -11.31
CA TRP A 13 -68.59 -4.70 -10.65
C TRP A 13 -67.45 -4.20 -9.75
N SER A 14 -66.58 -5.10 -9.25
CA SER A 14 -65.43 -4.71 -8.43
C SER A 14 -64.38 -3.92 -9.21
N THR A 15 -64.19 -4.21 -10.50
CA THR A 15 -63.22 -3.50 -11.34
C THR A 15 -63.69 -2.10 -11.75
N PHE A 16 -65.00 -1.88 -11.84
CA PHE A 16 -65.55 -0.54 -12.11
C PHE A 16 -65.47 0.36 -10.87
N PHE A 17 -65.71 -0.20 -9.68
CA PHE A 17 -65.63 0.54 -8.40
C PHE A 17 -64.21 0.97 -8.02
N LEU A 18 -63.20 0.16 -8.33
CA LEU A 18 -61.81 0.50 -8.04
C LEU A 18 -61.33 1.67 -8.92
N PHE A 19 -61.79 1.72 -10.17
CA PHE A 19 -61.41 2.75 -11.13
C PHE A 19 -62.04 4.11 -10.79
N THR A 20 -63.30 4.13 -10.33
CA THR A 20 -63.97 5.35 -9.89
C THR A 20 -63.36 5.93 -8.61
N ILE A 21 -62.91 5.10 -7.66
CA ILE A 21 -62.24 5.55 -6.43
C ILE A 21 -60.89 6.24 -6.73
N VAL A 22 -60.11 5.70 -7.66
CA VAL A 22 -58.80 6.27 -8.05
C VAL A 22 -58.97 7.63 -8.75
N VAL A 23 -59.99 7.78 -9.59
CA VAL A 23 -60.30 9.07 -10.27
C VAL A 23 -60.87 10.11 -9.30
N PHE A 24 -61.59 9.69 -8.26
CA PHE A 24 -62.13 10.61 -7.25
C PHE A 24 -61.05 11.11 -6.26
N LEU A 25 -60.11 10.24 -5.87
CA LEU A 25 -59.01 10.63 -4.98
C LEU A 25 -58.00 11.57 -5.67
N SER A 26 -57.74 11.38 -6.97
CA SER A 26 -56.82 12.25 -7.71
C SER A 26 -57.38 13.66 -7.93
N SER A 27 -58.70 13.80 -8.07
CA SER A 27 -59.38 15.10 -8.22
C SER A 27 -59.48 15.90 -6.91
N ILE A 28 -59.57 15.23 -5.75
CA ILE A 28 -59.54 15.89 -4.42
C ILE A 28 -58.14 16.46 -4.11
N ILE A 29 -57.07 15.75 -4.44
CA ILE A 29 -55.69 16.22 -4.20
C ILE A 29 -55.35 17.41 -5.11
N PHE A 30 -55.83 17.39 -6.36
CA PHE A 30 -55.58 18.48 -7.31
C PHE A 30 -56.34 19.77 -6.95
N THR A 31 -57.53 19.65 -6.35
CA THR A 31 -58.31 20.81 -5.89
C THR A 31 -57.82 21.39 -4.57
N ALA A 32 -57.29 20.56 -3.65
CA ALA A 32 -56.69 21.03 -2.39
C ALA A 32 -55.38 21.81 -2.58
N LEU A 33 -54.60 21.48 -3.62
CA LEU A 33 -53.34 22.17 -3.93
C LEU A 33 -53.52 23.50 -4.66
N ILE A 34 -54.64 23.71 -5.37
CA ILE A 34 -54.91 24.97 -6.08
C ILE A 34 -55.54 26.01 -5.15
N PHE A 35 -56.38 25.60 -4.19
CA PHE A 35 -57.08 26.52 -3.28
C PHE A 35 -56.29 26.96 -2.03
N SER A 36 -55.15 26.33 -1.70
CA SER A 36 -54.32 26.79 -0.56
C SER A 36 -53.41 27.98 -0.89
N SER A 37 -53.37 28.42 -2.16
CA SER A 37 -52.56 29.57 -2.59
C SER A 37 -53.27 30.93 -2.46
N ILE A 38 -54.53 30.98 -2.03
CA ILE A 38 -55.30 32.22 -1.93
C ILE A 38 -56.11 32.25 -0.63
N TYR A 39 -55.47 32.56 0.49
CA TYR A 39 -56.08 33.33 1.60
C TYR A 39 -54.95 33.84 2.53
N SER A 40 -54.53 35.08 2.30
CA SER A 40 -54.00 35.91 3.39
C SER A 40 -55.16 36.22 4.34
N PHE A 41 -54.94 36.14 5.66
CA PHE A 41 -55.19 37.22 6.64
C PHE A 41 -55.09 36.69 8.11
N TYR A 42 -54.12 37.28 8.84
CA TYR A 42 -54.11 37.66 10.26
C TYR A 42 -54.20 36.62 11.41
N ILE A 43 -53.07 36.46 12.13
CA ILE A 43 -52.99 36.00 13.53
C ILE A 43 -51.93 36.85 14.28
N PRO A 44 -52.12 37.19 15.58
CA PRO A 44 -51.60 38.39 16.24
C PRO A 44 -50.14 38.31 16.73
N HIS A 45 -49.59 39.49 17.03
CA HIS A 45 -48.29 39.71 17.66
C HIS A 45 -48.05 38.84 18.91
N PHE A 46 -47.14 37.88 18.78
CA PHE A 46 -46.34 37.39 19.91
C PHE A 46 -44.89 37.80 19.70
N HIS A 47 -44.38 38.61 20.64
CA HIS A 47 -42.98 39.00 20.70
C HIS A 47 -42.09 37.79 21.02
N LEU A 48 -41.50 37.17 19.99
CA LEU A 48 -40.30 36.34 20.17
C LEU A 48 -39.07 37.25 20.26
N PRO A 49 -38.12 36.99 21.18
CA PRO A 49 -36.90 37.77 21.29
C PRO A 49 -36.11 37.67 19.98
N LYS A 50 -35.68 38.82 19.44
CA LYS A 50 -34.76 38.90 18.30
C LYS A 50 -33.42 38.28 18.68
N THR A 51 -33.29 36.95 18.60
CA THR A 51 -32.00 36.33 18.38
C THR A 51 -31.58 36.69 16.96
N VAL A 52 -30.68 37.67 16.87
CA VAL A 52 -29.93 37.97 15.66
C VAL A 52 -29.24 36.67 15.24
N PHE A 53 -29.80 36.00 14.23
CA PHE A 53 -29.08 35.00 13.47
C PHE A 53 -27.90 35.72 12.82
N LYS A 54 -26.75 35.70 13.48
CA LYS A 54 -25.47 35.95 12.83
C LYS A 54 -25.37 34.91 11.72
N TRP A 55 -25.63 35.33 10.48
CA TRP A 55 -25.18 34.61 9.31
C TRP A 55 -23.70 34.34 9.51
N ARG A 56 -23.35 33.07 9.77
CA ARG A 56 -21.94 32.66 9.74
C ARG A 56 -21.50 32.89 8.30
N THR A 57 -20.73 33.93 8.08
CA THR A 57 -19.91 34.06 6.87
C THR A 57 -19.21 32.73 6.65
N PRO A 58 -19.29 32.10 5.45
CA PRO A 58 -18.54 30.89 5.17
C PRO A 58 -17.07 31.18 5.47
N THR A 59 -16.50 30.48 6.44
CA THR A 59 -15.05 30.54 6.66
C THR A 59 -14.38 30.15 5.34
N PRO A 60 -13.45 30.96 4.81
CA PRO A 60 -12.77 30.61 3.57
C PRO A 60 -12.15 29.21 3.72
N PRO A 61 -12.22 28.38 2.69
CA PRO A 61 -11.65 27.03 2.72
C PRO A 61 -10.16 27.10 3.10
N GLN A 62 -9.81 26.45 4.21
CA GLN A 62 -8.45 26.46 4.77
C GLN A 62 -7.83 25.07 4.67
N ILE A 63 -6.58 25.03 4.23
CA ILE A 63 -5.74 23.84 4.31
C ILE A 63 -5.37 23.66 5.77
N THR A 64 -5.49 22.43 6.27
CA THR A 64 -5.24 22.12 7.69
C THR A 64 -4.20 21.03 7.82
N ILE A 65 -3.31 21.17 8.81
CA ILE A 65 -2.47 20.06 9.25
C ILE A 65 -3.36 19.11 10.04
N ARG A 66 -3.48 17.89 9.53
CA ARG A 66 -4.30 16.83 10.13
C ARG A 66 -3.57 16.19 11.32
N GLU A 67 -2.35 15.71 11.08
CA GLU A 67 -1.50 15.04 12.07
C GLU A 67 -0.03 15.27 11.65
N THR A 68 0.87 15.24 12.63
CA THR A 68 2.31 15.25 12.40
C THR A 68 2.94 14.01 13.05
N VAL A 69 3.77 13.28 12.32
CA VAL A 69 4.49 12.10 12.82
C VAL A 69 5.98 12.31 12.73
N THR A 70 6.65 12.33 13.89
CA THR A 70 8.11 12.40 14.00
C THR A 70 8.70 11.00 13.85
N LEU A 71 9.33 10.74 12.70
CA LEU A 71 10.13 9.54 12.46
C LEU A 71 11.57 9.75 12.99
N PRO A 72 12.41 8.71 13.07
CA PRO A 72 13.78 8.86 13.57
C PRO A 72 14.66 9.84 12.78
N ASP A 73 14.43 10.00 11.48
CA ASP A 73 15.29 10.76 10.57
C ASP A 73 14.57 11.89 9.81
N GLN A 74 13.25 12.03 9.97
CA GLN A 74 12.44 13.01 9.26
C GLN A 74 11.07 13.21 9.94
N VAL A 75 10.33 14.22 9.51
CA VAL A 75 8.95 14.45 9.97
C VAL A 75 7.97 14.33 8.82
N LEU A 76 6.87 13.60 9.04
CA LEU A 76 5.75 13.50 8.12
C LEU A 76 4.62 14.43 8.58
N ILE A 77 4.18 15.33 7.71
CA ILE A 77 3.07 16.24 7.98
C ILE A 77 1.94 15.90 7.02
N PHE A 78 0.78 15.53 7.57
CA PHE A 78 -0.40 15.16 6.79
C PHE A 78 -1.28 16.39 6.60
N LEU A 79 -1.48 16.81 5.36
CA LEU A 79 -2.32 17.94 5.00
C LEU A 79 -3.68 17.47 4.48
N ASN A 80 -4.75 18.15 4.92
CA ASN A 80 -6.07 18.05 4.34
C ASN A 80 -6.35 19.27 3.46
N TYR A 81 -6.74 19.02 2.22
CA TYR A 81 -7.14 20.03 1.26
C TYR A 81 -8.67 20.14 1.16
N PRO A 82 -9.23 21.35 1.09
CA PRO A 82 -10.63 21.54 0.72
C PRO A 82 -10.86 21.09 -0.73
N LEU A 83 -12.11 20.70 -1.06
CA LEU A 83 -12.49 20.14 -2.37
C LEU A 83 -12.10 21.02 -3.59
N SER A 84 -11.97 22.33 -3.39
CA SER A 84 -11.67 23.31 -4.43
C SER A 84 -10.18 23.59 -4.63
N PHE A 85 -9.28 22.89 -3.91
CA PHE A 85 -7.84 23.18 -3.93
C PHE A 85 -7.04 22.09 -4.62
N TYR A 86 -6.07 22.51 -5.42
CA TYR A 86 -5.02 21.63 -5.93
C TYR A 86 -3.93 21.42 -4.87
N HIS A 87 -3.26 20.27 -4.95
CA HIS A 87 -2.09 20.01 -4.13
C HIS A 87 -0.95 20.98 -4.47
N HIS A 88 -0.27 21.46 -3.43
CA HIS A 88 0.90 22.30 -3.58
C HIS A 88 2.10 21.52 -4.10
N THR A 89 2.98 22.20 -4.84
CA THR A 89 4.28 21.69 -5.26
C THR A 89 5.35 21.97 -4.21
N LYS A 90 6.54 21.37 -4.37
CA LYS A 90 7.67 21.57 -3.45
C LYS A 90 8.03 23.05 -3.33
N ASN A 91 7.95 23.77 -4.44
CA ASN A 91 8.25 25.20 -4.49
C ASN A 91 7.23 26.06 -3.74
N ASP A 92 6.02 25.57 -3.48
CA ASP A 92 4.97 26.34 -2.83
C ASP A 92 5.00 26.24 -1.30
N LEU A 93 5.71 25.24 -0.76
CA LEU A 93 5.74 24.90 0.67
C LEU A 93 7.13 25.07 1.27
N GLN A 94 7.18 25.47 2.54
CA GLN A 94 8.40 25.51 3.34
C GLN A 94 8.16 24.85 4.70
N CYS A 95 9.07 23.98 5.11
CA CYS A 95 9.17 23.48 6.47
C CYS A 95 9.72 24.60 7.35
N VAL A 96 8.98 25.01 8.36
CA VAL A 96 9.36 26.06 9.30
C VAL A 96 9.58 25.45 10.66
N TYR A 97 10.67 25.83 11.31
CA TYR A 97 11.00 25.35 12.65
C TYR A 97 10.83 26.49 13.66
N LEU A 98 10.02 26.21 14.67
CA LEU A 98 9.58 27.16 15.69
C LEU A 98 10.22 26.78 17.03
N SER A 99 10.85 27.75 17.70
CA SER A 99 11.32 27.59 19.08
C SER A 99 10.16 27.66 20.08
N ASP A 100 10.45 27.42 21.37
CA ASP A 100 9.45 27.48 22.45
C ASP A 100 8.70 28.82 22.52
N ASP A 101 9.36 29.93 22.14
CA ASP A 101 8.75 31.27 22.02
C ASP A 101 7.92 31.48 20.73
N LEU A 102 7.70 30.41 19.95
CA LEU A 102 7.01 30.40 18.64
C LEU A 102 7.64 31.32 17.57
N ALA A 103 8.88 31.77 17.78
CA ALA A 103 9.64 32.52 16.79
C ALA A 103 10.18 31.56 15.71
N PRO A 104 9.98 31.84 14.40
CA PRO A 104 10.55 31.04 13.33
C PRO A 104 12.06 31.27 13.27
N GLN A 105 12.84 30.21 13.51
CA GLN A 105 14.30 30.30 13.53
C GLN A 105 14.94 29.81 12.22
N LEU A 106 14.34 28.81 11.58
CA LEU A 106 14.89 28.17 10.39
C LEU A 106 13.80 27.75 9.41
N THR A 107 14.10 27.80 8.11
CA THR A 107 13.21 27.29 7.06
C THR A 107 13.97 26.37 6.11
N HIS A 108 13.38 25.23 5.78
CA HIS A 108 13.91 24.29 4.79
C HIS A 108 12.86 23.98 3.73
N GLU A 109 13.33 23.70 2.51
CA GLU A 109 12.47 23.11 1.47
C GLU A 109 12.08 21.68 1.86
N PRO A 110 10.82 21.24 1.61
CA PRO A 110 10.42 19.87 1.86
C PRO A 110 11.33 18.85 1.17
N ILE A 111 11.62 17.73 1.81
CA ILE A 111 12.39 16.63 1.19
C ILE A 111 11.61 16.10 -0.02
N GLN A 112 10.35 15.71 0.21
CA GLN A 112 9.45 15.13 -0.79
C GLN A 112 8.00 15.48 -0.45
N LEU A 113 7.16 15.52 -1.48
CA LEU A 113 5.71 15.62 -1.36
C LEU A 113 5.07 14.38 -1.97
N HIS A 114 3.98 13.90 -1.37
CA HIS A 114 3.24 12.77 -1.90
C HIS A 114 1.73 12.98 -1.81
N SER A 115 1.04 12.75 -2.92
CA SER A 115 -0.43 12.81 -3.00
C SER A 115 -1.02 11.45 -2.64
N VAL A 116 -1.64 11.32 -1.47
CA VAL A 116 -2.18 10.04 -0.98
C VAL A 116 -3.59 9.78 -1.53
N ARG A 117 -4.41 10.83 -1.53
CA ARG A 117 -5.79 10.85 -2.03
C ARG A 117 -6.04 12.20 -2.69
N LEU A 118 -7.18 12.35 -3.36
CA LEU A 118 -7.56 13.59 -4.05
C LEU A 118 -7.46 14.86 -3.16
N HIS A 119 -7.59 14.71 -1.85
CA HIS A 119 -7.61 15.81 -0.88
C HIS A 119 -6.61 15.62 0.27
N GLU A 120 -5.66 14.69 0.14
CA GLU A 120 -4.68 14.39 1.18
C GLU A 120 -3.27 14.40 0.60
N GLN A 121 -2.39 15.19 1.20
CA GLN A 121 -0.97 15.27 0.84
C GLN A 121 -0.11 15.00 2.06
N ILE A 122 0.98 14.25 1.86
CA ILE A 122 2.04 14.08 2.86
C ILE A 122 3.20 14.98 2.46
N VAL A 123 3.63 15.82 3.40
CA VAL A 123 4.84 16.63 3.28
C VAL A 123 5.92 16.00 4.15
N ARG A 124 7.11 15.78 3.59
CA ARG A 124 8.26 15.33 4.35
C ARG A 124 9.20 16.48 4.63
N CYS A 125 9.50 16.71 5.90
CA CYS A 125 10.42 17.73 6.35
C CYS A 125 11.67 17.11 6.98
N PRO A 126 12.84 17.76 6.86
CA PRO A 126 14.00 17.43 7.68
C PRO A 126 13.67 17.48 9.17
N MET A 127 14.44 16.76 9.98
CA MET A 127 14.26 16.79 11.43
C MET A 127 14.46 18.21 11.99
N PRO A 128 13.61 18.64 12.93
CA PRO A 128 13.83 19.89 13.64
C PRO A 128 15.14 19.82 14.46
N PRO A 129 15.84 20.94 14.62
CA PRO A 129 16.86 21.08 15.66
C PRO A 129 16.28 20.78 17.06
N ARG A 130 17.16 20.49 18.03
CA ARG A 130 16.72 20.11 19.38
C ARG A 130 15.94 21.26 20.03
N GLY A 131 14.77 20.95 20.57
CA GLY A 131 13.89 21.93 21.23
C GLY A 131 12.98 22.70 20.27
N GLU A 132 13.04 22.42 18.96
CA GLU A 132 12.17 23.07 17.99
C GLU A 132 11.02 22.15 17.55
N THR A 133 9.91 22.76 17.17
CA THR A 133 8.76 22.08 16.56
C THR A 133 8.68 22.39 15.07
N VAL A 134 8.29 21.39 14.28
CA VAL A 134 8.13 21.58 12.83
C VAL A 134 6.72 22.04 12.49
N SER A 135 6.66 22.91 11.50
CA SER A 135 5.47 23.58 11.01
C SER A 135 5.58 23.76 9.49
N LEU A 136 4.51 24.25 8.84
CA LEU A 136 4.51 24.51 7.40
C LEU A 136 4.08 25.93 7.10
N ARG A 137 4.80 26.55 6.16
CA ARG A 137 4.45 27.84 5.56
C ARG A 137 4.17 27.62 4.07
N ILE A 138 3.05 28.17 3.60
CA ILE A 138 2.78 28.31 2.17
C ILE A 138 3.40 29.64 1.73
N LYS A 139 4.10 29.67 0.58
CA LYS A 139 4.81 30.89 0.12
C LYS A 139 3.87 32.01 -0.33
N SER A 140 2.64 31.69 -0.78
CA SER A 140 1.60 32.71 -0.95
C SER A 140 1.17 33.22 0.43
N ASN A 141 0.83 34.51 0.55
CA ASN A 141 0.77 35.33 1.78
C ASN A 141 -0.23 34.89 2.90
N ILE A 142 -0.55 33.61 3.00
CA ILE A 142 -1.36 32.98 4.02
C ILE A 142 -0.39 32.38 5.05
N THR A 143 -0.17 33.10 6.13
CA THR A 143 0.32 32.50 7.38
C THR A 143 -0.75 31.52 7.81
N LEU A 144 -0.58 30.23 7.48
CA LEU A 144 -1.44 29.18 7.99
C LEU A 144 -1.40 29.28 9.51
N GLN A 145 -2.53 29.67 10.10
CA GLN A 145 -2.78 29.51 11.52
C GLN A 145 -2.84 28.00 11.77
N ILE A 146 -1.68 27.40 12.05
CA ILE A 146 -1.60 26.00 12.39
C ILE A 146 -2.22 25.87 13.76
N LYS A 147 -3.49 25.52 13.76
CA LYS A 147 -4.18 25.04 14.94
C LYS A 147 -3.42 23.80 15.38
N ASN A 148 -2.82 23.83 16.58
CA ASN A 148 -2.05 22.72 17.17
C ASN A 148 -2.71 21.37 16.82
N SER A 149 -2.12 20.67 15.85
CA SER A 149 -2.47 19.28 15.55
C SER A 149 -1.68 18.38 16.48
N SER A 150 -2.17 17.17 16.73
CA SER A 150 -1.43 16.21 17.54
C SER A 150 -0.10 15.90 16.85
N ILE A 151 1.00 16.08 17.58
CA ILE A 151 2.32 15.61 17.19
C ILE A 151 2.48 14.22 17.82
N HIS A 152 2.81 13.24 16.99
CA HIS A 152 2.98 11.87 17.40
C HIS A 152 4.42 11.42 17.19
N ASN A 153 4.99 10.80 18.22
CA ASN A 153 6.23 10.06 18.06
C ASN A 153 5.95 8.76 17.30
N TRP A 154 6.91 8.32 16.49
CA TRP A 154 6.81 7.07 15.74
C TRP A 154 6.65 5.82 16.62
N ASP A 155 7.23 5.83 17.82
CA ASP A 155 7.20 4.71 18.75
C ASP A 155 6.79 5.21 20.16
N PRO A 156 5.65 4.77 20.72
CA PRO A 156 4.64 3.89 20.10
C PRO A 156 3.68 4.66 19.17
N LEU A 157 3.15 4.01 18.14
CA LEU A 157 2.13 4.60 17.23
C LEU A 157 1.28 3.54 16.54
N VAL A 158 -0.04 3.72 16.52
CA VAL A 158 -0.93 2.99 15.59
C VAL A 158 -1.04 3.79 14.29
N TYR A 159 -0.46 3.25 13.21
CA TYR A 159 -0.13 4.04 12.02
C TYR A 159 -0.98 3.71 10.79
N GLU A 160 -1.51 2.49 10.68
CA GLU A 160 -2.36 2.07 9.57
C GLU A 160 -3.44 1.09 10.04
N ALA A 161 -4.56 1.04 9.33
CA ALA A 161 -5.60 0.06 9.59
C ALA A 161 -6.42 -0.27 8.33
N LEU A 162 -6.98 -1.48 8.30
CA LEU A 162 -7.82 -1.96 7.19
C LEU A 162 -9.03 -2.70 7.73
N PHE A 163 -10.20 -2.47 7.13
CA PHE A 163 -11.31 -3.41 7.28
C PHE A 163 -11.01 -4.67 6.45
N ASP A 164 -11.14 -5.84 7.09
CA ASP A 164 -11.08 -7.14 6.44
C ASP A 164 -12.49 -7.70 6.22
N ARG A 165 -12.57 -8.71 5.37
CA ARG A 165 -13.83 -9.28 4.84
C ARG A 165 -14.64 -10.09 5.84
N ASP A 166 -14.02 -10.46 6.96
CA ASP A 166 -14.61 -11.20 8.06
C ASP A 166 -15.16 -10.27 9.15
N ASN A 167 -15.51 -9.02 8.79
CA ASN A 167 -16.00 -7.99 9.70
C ASN A 167 -14.99 -7.63 10.80
N THR A 168 -13.70 -7.85 10.56
CA THR A 168 -12.62 -7.47 11.49
C THR A 168 -11.87 -6.24 10.99
N THR A 169 -11.18 -5.58 11.91
CA THR A 169 -10.28 -4.47 11.59
C THR A 169 -8.86 -4.94 11.88
N ILE A 170 -8.00 -4.90 10.88
CA ILE A 170 -6.57 -5.15 11.02
C ILE A 170 -5.90 -3.83 11.35
N VAL A 171 -5.14 -3.81 12.42
CA VAL A 171 -4.49 -2.64 12.98
C VAL A 171 -2.99 -2.87 12.97
N PHE A 172 -2.25 -1.94 12.38
CA PHE A 172 -0.80 -1.96 12.32
C PHE A 172 -0.21 -0.97 13.33
N VAL A 173 0.70 -1.46 14.16
CA VAL A 173 1.16 -0.73 15.35
C VAL A 173 2.66 -0.89 15.60
N LYS A 174 3.31 0.22 15.91
CA LYS A 174 4.70 0.29 16.38
C LYS A 174 4.77 0.40 17.90
N GLY A 175 5.82 -0.15 18.50
CA GLY A 175 6.13 0.02 19.93
C GLY A 175 5.56 -1.05 20.87
N LEU A 176 5.09 -2.18 20.35
CA LEU A 176 4.67 -3.30 21.19
C LEU A 176 5.85 -4.15 21.72
N ASN A 177 7.01 -4.10 21.06
CA ASN A 177 8.20 -4.91 21.38
C ASN A 177 7.90 -6.41 21.49
N LEU A 178 7.02 -6.93 20.62
CA LEU A 178 6.70 -8.36 20.57
C LEU A 178 7.84 -9.17 19.94
N ARG A 179 7.97 -10.42 20.38
CA ARG A 179 8.93 -11.36 19.82
C ARG A 179 8.55 -11.70 18.37
N PRO A 180 9.51 -11.77 17.43
CA PRO A 180 9.27 -12.24 16.07
C PRO A 180 8.60 -13.62 16.06
N GLU A 181 7.70 -13.85 15.10
CA GLU A 181 7.04 -15.14 14.85
C GLU A 181 6.24 -15.74 16.03
N LYS A 182 5.99 -14.96 17.08
CA LYS A 182 5.26 -15.43 18.27
C LYS A 182 3.95 -14.68 18.46
N LEU A 183 2.93 -15.45 18.84
CA LEU A 183 1.65 -14.92 19.29
C LEU A 183 1.82 -14.23 20.64
N SER A 184 1.08 -13.14 20.81
CA SER A 184 0.84 -12.52 22.11
C SER A 184 -0.58 -12.81 22.56
N GLU A 185 -0.77 -12.80 23.88
CA GLU A 185 -2.04 -13.07 24.52
C GLU A 185 -3.07 -11.96 24.19
N PRO A 186 -4.13 -12.24 23.39
CA PRO A 186 -5.06 -11.21 22.92
C PRO A 186 -5.79 -10.48 24.04
N SER A 187 -6.09 -11.16 25.14
CA SER A 187 -6.83 -10.61 26.29
C SER A 187 -6.14 -9.43 26.97
N ARG A 188 -4.82 -9.24 26.74
CA ARG A 188 -4.04 -8.10 27.24
C ARG A 188 -4.27 -6.80 26.46
N PHE A 189 -5.05 -6.87 25.38
CA PHE A 189 -5.27 -5.78 24.45
C PHE A 189 -6.75 -5.53 24.23
N GLN A 190 -7.11 -4.27 24.02
CA GLN A 190 -8.46 -3.86 23.65
C GLN A 190 -8.38 -2.87 22.49
N CYS A 191 -9.22 -3.05 21.48
CA CYS A 191 -9.29 -2.07 20.39
C CYS A 191 -10.26 -0.95 20.76
N VAL A 192 -9.90 0.26 20.36
CA VAL A 192 -10.64 1.48 20.69
C VAL A 192 -10.87 2.28 19.41
N TYR A 193 -12.12 2.56 19.09
CA TYR A 193 -12.51 3.33 17.91
C TYR A 193 -13.07 4.68 18.35
N GLY A 194 -12.69 5.74 17.65
CA GLY A 194 -13.17 7.08 17.96
C GLY A 194 -12.56 8.15 17.08
N TRP A 195 -13.13 9.34 17.18
CA TRP A 195 -12.75 10.53 16.43
C TRP A 195 -11.56 11.24 17.08
N ASP A 196 -11.55 11.24 18.40
CA ASP A 196 -10.57 11.94 19.25
C ASP A 196 -10.33 11.11 20.51
N PHE A 197 -9.15 10.49 20.61
CA PHE A 197 -8.78 9.65 21.75
C PHE A 197 -8.46 10.45 23.02
N THR A 198 -8.41 11.79 22.94
CA THR A 198 -8.31 12.65 24.13
C THR A 198 -9.65 12.84 24.83
N LYS A 199 -10.77 12.54 24.14
CA LYS A 199 -12.14 12.70 24.64
C LYS A 199 -12.81 11.34 24.85
N PRO A 200 -12.71 10.74 26.05
CA PRO A 200 -13.11 9.35 26.27
C PRO A 200 -14.62 9.07 26.15
N LYS A 201 -15.47 10.10 26.15
CA LYS A 201 -16.94 9.96 26.14
C LYS A 201 -17.50 9.33 24.86
N PHE A 202 -16.76 9.35 23.76
CA PHE A 202 -17.23 8.90 22.44
C PHE A 202 -16.32 7.81 21.83
N LEU A 203 -15.91 6.85 22.66
CA LEU A 203 -15.05 5.75 22.25
C LEU A 203 -15.82 4.43 22.27
N PHE A 204 -15.73 3.67 21.18
CA PHE A 204 -16.22 2.30 21.11
C PHE A 204 -15.07 1.35 21.43
N LYS A 205 -15.29 0.42 22.36
CA LYS A 205 -14.32 -0.61 22.71
C LYS A 205 -14.71 -1.94 22.08
N SER A 206 -13.73 -2.73 21.67
CA SER A 206 -13.97 -4.08 21.14
C SER A 206 -12.84 -5.03 21.50
N ASP A 207 -13.18 -6.32 21.44
CA ASP A 207 -12.23 -7.39 21.70
C ASP A 207 -11.15 -7.51 20.61
N VAL A 208 -9.99 -7.98 21.03
CA VAL A 208 -8.88 -8.37 20.15
C VAL A 208 -8.97 -9.87 19.92
N LEU A 209 -8.95 -10.26 18.64
CA LEU A 209 -9.03 -11.66 18.20
C LEU A 209 -7.64 -12.29 18.10
N SER A 210 -6.64 -11.54 17.66
CA SER A 210 -5.26 -12.01 17.56
C SER A 210 -4.27 -10.86 17.63
N THR A 211 -3.11 -11.10 18.24
CA THR A 211 -1.99 -10.17 18.30
C THR A 211 -0.70 -10.89 17.94
N ALA A 212 0.01 -10.42 16.92
CA ALA A 212 1.30 -10.96 16.52
C ALA A 212 2.16 -9.88 15.84
N GLN A 213 3.47 -9.85 16.16
CA GLN A 213 4.41 -8.89 15.60
C GLN A 213 3.92 -7.43 15.77
N GLU A 214 3.60 -6.75 14.68
CA GLU A 214 3.09 -5.37 14.64
C GLU A 214 1.64 -5.33 14.13
N ILE A 215 0.91 -6.46 14.24
CA ILE A 215 -0.42 -6.67 13.66
C ILE A 215 -1.39 -7.12 14.76
N ILE A 216 -2.50 -6.39 14.87
CA ILE A 216 -3.61 -6.71 15.77
C ILE A 216 -4.88 -6.86 14.93
N ARG A 217 -5.62 -7.96 15.13
CA ARG A 217 -6.97 -8.14 14.56
C ARG A 217 -8.01 -7.84 15.62
N CYS A 218 -8.84 -6.85 15.37
CA CYS A 218 -9.94 -6.44 16.23
C CYS A 218 -11.28 -6.97 15.70
N LYS A 219 -12.18 -7.36 16.59
CA LYS A 219 -13.60 -7.52 16.23
C LYS A 219 -14.20 -6.14 15.94
N THR A 220 -14.66 -5.86 14.72
CA THR A 220 -15.17 -4.52 14.40
C THR A 220 -16.57 -4.34 15.00
N PRO A 221 -16.85 -3.23 15.72
CA PRO A 221 -18.20 -2.97 16.20
C PRO A 221 -19.19 -2.81 15.02
N PRO A 222 -20.42 -3.37 15.11
CA PRO A 222 -21.41 -3.30 14.03
C PRO A 222 -21.75 -1.88 13.57
N SER A 223 -21.80 -0.92 14.50
CA SER A 223 -22.02 0.49 14.18
C SER A 223 -20.93 1.08 13.28
N ILE A 224 -19.68 0.67 13.50
CA ILE A 224 -18.53 1.12 12.69
C ILE A 224 -18.57 0.47 11.30
N LEU A 225 -18.95 -0.82 11.22
CA LEU A 225 -19.12 -1.50 9.92
C LEU A 225 -20.23 -0.86 9.09
N ALA A 226 -21.37 -0.55 9.70
CA ALA A 226 -22.50 0.10 9.01
C ALA A 226 -22.10 1.49 8.48
N GLN A 227 -21.31 2.24 9.25
CA GLN A 227 -20.76 3.53 8.81
C GLN A 227 -19.79 3.35 7.64
N ALA A 228 -18.89 2.36 7.70
CA ALA A 228 -17.94 2.07 6.65
C ALA A 228 -18.61 1.69 5.32
N GLN A 229 -19.75 1.00 5.35
CA GLN A 229 -20.48 0.55 4.15
C GLN A 229 -21.29 1.67 3.48
N THR A 230 -21.71 2.67 4.24
CA THR A 230 -22.57 3.76 3.75
C THR A 230 -21.77 4.95 3.20
N HIS A 231 -20.54 5.15 3.67
CA HIS A 231 -19.73 6.29 3.29
C HIS A 231 -18.84 5.96 2.08
N THR A 232 -19.26 6.45 0.90
CA THR A 232 -18.44 6.48 -0.29
C THR A 232 -17.46 7.65 -0.21
N GLN A 233 -16.23 7.35 0.22
CA GLN A 233 -15.01 8.14 0.07
C GLN A 233 -14.91 9.56 0.65
N HIS A 234 -15.98 10.18 1.14
CA HIS A 234 -15.90 11.51 1.71
C HIS A 234 -16.63 11.58 3.06
N GLU A 235 -15.87 11.98 4.09
CA GLU A 235 -16.29 12.32 5.45
C GLU A 235 -16.62 11.18 6.41
N GLY A 236 -15.62 10.75 7.18
CA GLY A 236 -15.80 9.75 8.25
C GLY A 236 -14.52 9.44 9.01
N PHE A 237 -13.95 10.46 9.67
CA PHE A 237 -12.80 10.51 10.59
C PHE A 237 -12.77 9.51 11.78
N ILE A 238 -13.31 8.29 11.65
CA ILE A 238 -13.11 7.29 12.69
C ILE A 238 -11.68 6.76 12.64
N LYS A 239 -10.96 6.93 13.74
CA LYS A 239 -9.66 6.33 13.97
C LYS A 239 -9.83 5.04 14.77
N VAL A 240 -8.87 4.14 14.62
CA VAL A 240 -8.72 2.97 15.50
C VAL A 240 -7.41 3.07 16.23
N SER A 241 -7.42 2.74 17.52
CA SER A 241 -6.23 2.59 18.35
C SER A 241 -6.34 1.33 19.18
N ILE A 242 -5.32 1.07 19.98
CA ILE A 242 -5.27 -0.03 20.93
C ILE A 242 -5.02 0.51 22.34
N GLN A 243 -5.55 -0.20 23.32
CA GLN A 243 -5.24 -0.04 24.72
C GLN A 243 -4.60 -1.34 25.21
N VAL A 244 -3.41 -1.25 25.80
CA VAL A 244 -2.75 -2.38 26.47
C VAL A 244 -3.13 -2.34 27.94
N GLU A 245 -3.37 -3.50 28.54
CA GLU A 245 -3.64 -3.62 29.97
C GLU A 245 -2.59 -2.86 30.82
N GLY A 246 -3.05 -2.04 31.76
CA GLY A 246 -2.19 -1.21 32.60
C GLY A 246 -1.54 -0.01 31.88
N LYS A 247 -1.81 0.23 30.59
CA LYS A 247 -1.28 1.36 29.82
C LYS A 247 -2.39 2.28 29.30
N LYS A 248 -1.98 3.49 28.92
CA LYS A 248 -2.83 4.44 28.19
C LYS A 248 -3.11 3.92 26.77
N ILE A 249 -4.17 4.45 26.15
CA ILE A 249 -4.45 4.25 24.73
C ILE A 249 -3.24 4.72 23.93
N PHE A 250 -2.80 3.92 22.97
CA PHE A 250 -1.69 4.30 22.09
C PHE A 250 -2.08 5.52 21.24
N PRO A 251 -1.15 6.43 20.93
CA PRO A 251 -1.43 7.46 19.94
C PRO A 251 -1.74 6.79 18.60
N SER A 252 -2.62 7.40 17.82
CA SER A 252 -3.08 6.81 16.56
C SER A 252 -3.42 7.87 15.53
N ILE A 253 -2.93 7.60 14.31
CA ILE A 253 -3.33 8.25 13.07
C ILE A 253 -4.06 7.29 12.14
N ALA A 254 -4.18 6.01 12.53
CA ALA A 254 -4.73 4.94 11.72
C ALA A 254 -6.22 5.13 11.47
N ARG A 255 -6.60 5.13 10.20
CA ARG A 255 -7.98 5.27 9.73
C ARG A 255 -8.28 4.04 8.88
N PRO A 256 -9.16 3.13 9.35
CA PRO A 256 -9.45 1.90 8.62
C PRO A 256 -9.86 2.17 7.17
N GLY A 257 -9.00 1.76 6.23
CA GLY A 257 -9.31 1.78 4.81
C GLY A 257 -10.25 0.64 4.43
N ILE A 258 -11.10 0.85 3.43
CA ILE A 258 -11.95 -0.20 2.87
C ILE A 258 -11.14 -0.98 1.83
N ILE A 259 -10.74 -2.21 2.16
CA ILE A 259 -10.36 -3.20 1.15
C ILE A 259 -11.66 -3.79 0.64
N SER A 260 -12.01 -3.53 -0.63
CA SER A 260 -13.20 -4.03 -1.34
C SER A 260 -13.96 -5.11 -0.55
N LEU A 261 -15.00 -4.66 0.17
CA LEU A 261 -15.87 -5.50 1.02
C LEU A 261 -16.71 -6.47 0.19
N LEU A 262 -16.63 -6.37 -1.13
CA LEU A 262 -17.26 -7.30 -2.04
C LEU A 262 -16.61 -8.67 -1.90
N LYS A 263 -17.45 -9.71 -1.85
CA LYS A 263 -17.01 -11.10 -1.94
C LYS A 263 -16.09 -11.22 -3.16
N PRO A 264 -14.93 -11.90 -3.03
CA PRO A 264 -14.07 -12.10 -4.18
C PRO A 264 -14.88 -12.80 -5.29
N PRO A 265 -14.69 -12.42 -6.55
CA PRO A 265 -15.29 -13.14 -7.66
C PRO A 265 -14.87 -14.62 -7.60
N ASN A 266 -15.72 -15.53 -8.10
CA ASN A 266 -15.43 -16.97 -8.14
C ASN A 266 -14.09 -17.28 -8.82
N ARG A 267 -13.66 -16.40 -9.74
CA ARG A 267 -12.32 -16.42 -10.34
C ARG A 267 -11.65 -15.08 -10.12
N LYS A 268 -10.43 -15.11 -9.57
CA LYS A 268 -9.60 -13.90 -9.42
C LYS A 268 -9.22 -13.37 -10.82
N PRO A 269 -9.19 -12.04 -11.02
CA PRO A 269 -8.72 -11.43 -12.27
C PRO A 269 -7.30 -11.81 -12.69
N TYR A 270 -6.42 -12.08 -11.73
CA TYR A 270 -5.02 -12.43 -11.97
C TYR A 270 -4.68 -13.75 -11.28
N GLU A 271 -3.98 -14.62 -11.98
CA GLU A 271 -3.44 -15.86 -11.47
C GLU A 271 -2.19 -15.59 -10.63
N LEU A 272 -1.26 -14.78 -11.13
CA LEU A 272 0.01 -14.50 -10.45
C LEU A 272 0.29 -13.00 -10.35
N CYS A 273 0.46 -12.57 -9.10
CA CYS A 273 0.92 -11.24 -8.75
C CYS A 273 2.26 -11.30 -8.00
N ILE A 274 2.98 -10.18 -7.95
CA ILE A 274 4.13 -10.01 -7.06
C ILE A 274 3.89 -8.84 -6.12
N CYS A 275 4.25 -9.02 -4.86
CA CYS A 275 4.43 -7.95 -3.91
C CYS A 275 5.90 -7.74 -3.60
N THR A 276 6.32 -6.47 -3.59
CA THR A 276 7.68 -6.08 -3.19
C THR A 276 7.66 -4.80 -2.36
N MET A 277 8.69 -4.62 -1.53
CA MET A 277 8.92 -3.38 -0.80
C MET A 277 10.32 -2.89 -1.11
N LEU A 278 10.44 -1.63 -1.50
CA LEU A 278 11.69 -1.06 -2.00
C LEU A 278 12.00 0.29 -1.39
N ARG A 279 13.27 0.67 -1.48
CA ARG A 279 13.74 2.04 -1.33
C ARG A 279 14.85 2.26 -2.35
N ASN A 280 14.76 3.32 -3.14
CA ASN A 280 15.78 3.75 -4.10
C ASN A 280 16.18 2.67 -5.11
N GLN A 281 15.19 1.96 -5.67
CA GLN A 281 15.41 0.88 -6.64
C GLN A 281 14.94 1.23 -8.06
N ALA A 282 14.65 2.50 -8.37
CA ALA A 282 14.07 2.91 -9.66
C ALA A 282 14.87 2.40 -10.87
N ARG A 283 16.20 2.36 -10.76
CA ARG A 283 17.10 1.90 -11.83
C ARG A 283 16.92 0.42 -12.21
N PHE A 284 16.41 -0.41 -11.32
CA PHE A 284 16.26 -1.86 -11.53
C PHE A 284 14.83 -2.27 -11.91
N ILE A 285 13.85 -1.42 -11.60
CA ILE A 285 12.43 -1.75 -11.73
C ILE A 285 12.00 -2.05 -13.18
N LYS A 286 12.56 -1.36 -14.17
CA LYS A 286 12.25 -1.63 -15.59
C LYS A 286 12.64 -3.06 -15.99
N GLU A 287 13.90 -3.44 -15.75
CA GLU A 287 14.40 -4.79 -16.05
C GLU A 287 13.57 -5.84 -15.29
N TRP A 288 13.33 -5.61 -14.00
CA TRP A 288 12.62 -6.54 -13.13
C TRP A 288 11.15 -6.75 -13.54
N VAL A 289 10.39 -5.69 -13.81
CA VAL A 289 8.98 -5.80 -14.25
C VAL A 289 8.89 -6.43 -15.64
N MET A 290 9.70 -5.98 -16.60
CA MET A 290 9.65 -6.49 -17.97
C MET A 290 9.99 -7.97 -18.03
N TYR A 291 11.00 -8.41 -17.27
CA TYR A 291 11.37 -9.82 -17.14
C TYR A 291 10.24 -10.66 -16.54
N HIS A 292 9.73 -10.26 -15.38
CA HIS A 292 8.71 -11.01 -14.65
C HIS A 292 7.39 -11.09 -15.44
N SER A 293 7.05 -10.02 -16.18
CA SER A 293 5.92 -10.03 -17.09
C SER A 293 6.07 -11.09 -18.18
N LYS A 294 7.28 -11.19 -18.78
CA LYS A 294 7.55 -12.15 -19.85
C LYS A 294 7.42 -13.61 -19.43
N ILE A 295 7.66 -13.91 -18.15
CA ILE A 295 7.54 -15.28 -17.61
C ILE A 295 6.16 -15.56 -16.97
N GLY A 296 5.21 -14.62 -17.01
CA GLY A 296 3.81 -14.86 -16.66
C GLY A 296 3.28 -14.14 -15.42
N VAL A 297 4.01 -13.15 -14.87
CA VAL A 297 3.45 -12.27 -13.82
C VAL A 297 2.53 -11.22 -14.44
N GLU A 298 1.36 -11.03 -13.85
CA GLU A 298 0.30 -10.21 -14.44
C GLU A 298 0.10 -8.87 -13.72
N ARG A 299 0.47 -8.78 -12.44
CA ARG A 299 0.27 -7.58 -11.62
C ARG A 299 1.31 -7.42 -10.53
N TRP A 300 1.67 -6.17 -10.24
CA TRP A 300 2.63 -5.80 -9.20
C TRP A 300 2.01 -4.90 -8.14
N PHE A 301 2.37 -5.17 -6.90
CA PHE A 301 2.14 -4.29 -5.75
C PHE A 301 3.51 -3.80 -5.28
N ILE A 302 3.79 -2.52 -5.52
CA ILE A 302 5.09 -1.91 -5.19
C ILE A 302 4.89 -1.02 -3.97
N TYR A 303 5.45 -1.45 -2.85
CA TYR A 303 5.46 -0.71 -1.60
C TYR A 303 6.73 0.14 -1.55
N ASP A 304 6.58 1.44 -1.73
CA ASP A 304 7.70 2.37 -1.70
C ASP A 304 7.94 2.87 -0.27
N ASN A 305 9.08 2.46 0.31
CA ASN A 305 9.50 2.83 1.65
C ASN A 305 10.37 4.09 1.64
N ASN A 306 9.76 5.19 1.18
CA ASN A 306 10.35 6.52 1.18
C ASN A 306 11.54 6.65 0.21
N SER A 307 11.36 6.27 -1.06
CA SER A 307 12.38 6.51 -2.08
C SER A 307 12.52 7.99 -2.41
N ASP A 308 13.75 8.40 -2.71
CA ASP A 308 14.15 9.75 -3.14
C ASP A 308 14.81 9.76 -4.54
N ASP A 309 14.70 8.65 -5.27
CA ASP A 309 15.13 8.50 -6.66
C ASP A 309 13.95 8.67 -7.64
N ASP A 310 14.18 8.33 -8.91
CA ASP A 310 13.23 8.54 -10.02
C ASP A 310 12.05 7.53 -10.05
N ILE A 311 11.70 6.92 -8.90
CA ILE A 311 10.75 5.80 -8.86
C ILE A 311 9.38 6.19 -9.43
N GLU A 312 8.87 7.39 -9.12
CA GLU A 312 7.54 7.83 -9.55
C GLU A 312 7.44 7.88 -11.08
N ASN A 313 8.45 8.45 -11.75
CA ASN A 313 8.51 8.52 -13.20
C ASN A 313 8.68 7.14 -13.83
N VAL A 314 9.48 6.25 -13.21
CA VAL A 314 9.67 4.88 -13.68
C VAL A 314 8.36 4.07 -13.59
N ILE A 315 7.62 4.19 -12.49
CA ILE A 315 6.31 3.53 -12.33
C ILE A 315 5.31 4.10 -13.35
N ALA A 316 5.22 5.42 -13.49
CA ALA A 316 4.34 6.06 -14.46
C ALA A 316 4.64 5.60 -15.89
N PHE A 317 5.93 5.50 -16.25
CA PHE A 317 6.36 4.96 -17.53
C PHE A 317 5.87 3.52 -17.73
N LEU A 318 6.10 2.62 -16.77
CA LEU A 318 5.68 1.23 -16.89
C LEU A 318 4.15 1.08 -16.95
N GLN A 319 3.40 1.85 -16.17
CA GLN A 319 1.94 1.88 -16.26
C GLN A 319 1.47 2.34 -17.65
N SER A 320 2.08 3.40 -18.20
CA SER A 320 1.77 3.88 -19.55
C SER A 320 2.13 2.86 -20.65
N ALA A 321 3.12 2.01 -20.38
CA ALA A 321 3.51 0.89 -21.25
C ALA A 321 2.59 -0.35 -21.11
N GLY A 322 1.56 -0.29 -20.26
CA GLY A 322 0.55 -1.35 -20.09
C GLY A 322 0.83 -2.34 -18.96
N TYR A 323 1.85 -2.12 -18.13
CA TYR A 323 2.10 -2.98 -16.97
C TYR A 323 1.14 -2.63 -15.82
N ASN A 324 0.45 -3.64 -15.28
CA ASN A 324 -0.50 -3.44 -14.19
C ASN A 324 0.22 -3.31 -12.84
N ILE A 325 0.60 -2.08 -12.51
CA ILE A 325 1.34 -1.77 -11.29
C ILE A 325 0.46 -0.95 -10.36
N THR A 326 0.35 -1.39 -9.12
CA THR A 326 -0.18 -0.60 -8.01
C THR A 326 1.00 -0.10 -7.18
N TRP A 327 1.31 1.18 -7.29
CA TRP A 327 2.27 1.85 -6.41
C TRP A 327 1.59 2.30 -5.13
N HIS A 328 2.21 2.01 -4.00
CA HIS A 328 1.70 2.37 -2.69
C HIS A 328 2.83 2.94 -1.84
N LEU A 329 2.69 4.18 -1.42
CA LEU A 329 3.64 4.75 -0.46
C LEU A 329 3.45 4.09 0.90
N TRP A 330 4.51 3.43 1.38
CA TRP A 330 4.58 2.83 2.70
C TRP A 330 5.59 3.62 3.54
N ALA A 331 5.19 4.77 4.06
CA ALA A 331 6.09 5.74 4.69
C ALA A 331 6.70 5.25 6.03
N TRP A 332 6.22 4.12 6.54
CA TRP A 332 6.48 3.57 7.86
C TRP A 332 7.84 2.87 7.94
N VAL A 333 8.71 3.29 8.86
CA VAL A 333 10.09 2.79 8.95
C VAL A 333 10.18 1.53 9.79
N LYS A 334 10.98 0.53 9.37
CA LYS A 334 11.14 -0.74 10.09
C LYS A 334 9.81 -1.46 10.31
N THR A 335 9.07 -1.70 9.22
CA THR A 335 7.72 -2.32 9.21
C THR A 335 7.51 -3.23 7.99
N GLN A 336 8.55 -3.91 7.50
CA GLN A 336 8.47 -4.71 6.26
C GLN A 336 7.42 -5.82 6.35
N GLU A 337 7.41 -6.56 7.45
CA GLU A 337 6.49 -7.66 7.73
C GLU A 337 5.03 -7.16 7.78
N ALA A 338 4.80 -5.99 8.38
CA ALA A 338 3.50 -5.34 8.40
C ALA A 338 3.07 -4.90 6.98
N GLY A 339 3.97 -4.33 6.19
CA GLY A 339 3.66 -3.91 4.82
C GLY A 339 3.40 -5.09 3.89
N PHE A 340 4.08 -6.22 4.06
CA PHE A 340 3.77 -7.45 3.32
C PHE A 340 2.45 -8.09 3.75
N ALA A 341 2.09 -8.07 5.04
CA ALA A 341 0.76 -8.46 5.47
C ALA A 341 -0.33 -7.54 4.88
N HIS A 342 -0.12 -6.22 4.90
CA HIS A 342 -1.00 -5.25 4.26
C HIS A 342 -1.14 -5.50 2.75
N CYS A 343 -0.04 -5.84 2.08
CA CYS A 343 -0.02 -6.22 0.67
C CYS A 343 -0.80 -7.50 0.38
N ALA A 344 -0.60 -8.54 1.19
CA ALA A 344 -1.32 -9.80 1.06
C ALA A 344 -2.83 -9.58 1.15
N LEU A 345 -3.29 -8.77 2.12
CA LEU A 345 -4.70 -8.42 2.28
C LEU A 345 -5.27 -7.70 1.06
N ARG A 346 -4.52 -6.75 0.47
CA ARG A 346 -4.94 -6.03 -0.74
C ARG A 346 -4.94 -6.91 -1.99
N ALA A 347 -3.94 -7.76 -2.15
CA ALA A 347 -3.79 -8.66 -3.30
C ALA A 347 -4.84 -9.79 -3.27
N ARG A 348 -5.28 -10.21 -2.09
CA ARG A 348 -6.28 -11.28 -1.87
C ARG A 348 -7.57 -11.08 -2.67
N ALA A 349 -7.96 -9.84 -2.99
CA ALA A 349 -9.14 -9.57 -3.79
C ALA A 349 -8.97 -9.95 -5.27
N SER A 350 -7.76 -9.80 -5.81
CA SER A 350 -7.51 -9.82 -7.25
C SER A 350 -6.56 -10.90 -7.73
N CYS A 351 -5.82 -11.55 -6.84
CA CYS A 351 -4.73 -12.47 -7.17
C CYS A 351 -4.98 -13.84 -6.55
N GLU A 352 -4.79 -14.91 -7.33
CA GLU A 352 -4.82 -16.28 -6.82
C GLU A 352 -3.53 -16.61 -6.04
N TRP A 353 -2.39 -16.29 -6.64
CA TRP A 353 -1.06 -16.45 -6.07
C TRP A 353 -0.32 -15.12 -6.00
N VAL A 354 0.47 -14.94 -4.95
CA VAL A 354 1.30 -13.75 -4.73
C VAL A 354 2.71 -14.17 -4.38
N GLY A 355 3.68 -13.82 -5.23
CA GLY A 355 5.10 -13.92 -4.93
C GLY A 355 5.56 -12.76 -4.05
N PHE A 356 6.31 -13.05 -2.99
CA PHE A 356 6.94 -12.05 -2.13
C PHE A 356 8.44 -12.05 -2.37
N ILE A 357 8.91 -11.19 -3.28
CA ILE A 357 10.32 -11.12 -3.68
C ILE A 357 10.79 -9.66 -3.79
N ASP A 358 12.08 -9.46 -3.55
CA ASP A 358 12.73 -8.15 -3.66
C ASP A 358 13.07 -7.81 -5.12
N VAL A 359 13.35 -6.54 -5.40
CA VAL A 359 13.63 -6.04 -6.76
C VAL A 359 14.95 -6.59 -7.32
N ASP A 360 15.88 -7.01 -6.45
CA ASP A 360 17.13 -7.68 -6.83
C ASP A 360 16.97 -9.21 -6.97
N GLU A 361 15.75 -9.74 -6.97
CA GLU A 361 15.46 -11.18 -7.01
C GLU A 361 14.66 -11.57 -8.25
N PHE A 362 15.11 -12.61 -8.95
CA PHE A 362 14.56 -13.02 -10.25
C PHE A 362 14.23 -14.51 -10.29
N PHE A 363 12.98 -14.86 -10.65
CA PHE A 363 12.56 -16.25 -10.87
C PHE A 363 13.20 -16.84 -12.13
N ASN A 364 14.26 -17.62 -11.97
CA ASN A 364 14.96 -18.32 -13.04
C ASN A 364 14.31 -19.69 -13.31
N VAL A 365 13.26 -19.66 -14.15
CA VAL A 365 12.51 -20.86 -14.58
C VAL A 365 13.37 -21.69 -15.54
N LYS A 366 13.60 -22.97 -15.19
CA LYS A 366 14.46 -23.89 -15.93
C LYS A 366 13.70 -24.78 -16.90
N ILE A 367 12.43 -25.05 -16.60
CA ILE A 367 11.55 -25.81 -17.48
C ILE A 367 11.15 -24.96 -18.69
N LYS A 368 10.89 -25.61 -19.83
CA LYS A 368 10.69 -24.95 -21.14
C LYS A 368 9.39 -24.16 -21.28
N VAL A 369 8.60 -23.99 -20.22
CA VAL A 369 7.26 -23.38 -20.29
C VAL A 369 7.29 -21.95 -19.75
N ASP A 370 6.75 -21.70 -18.57
CA ASP A 370 6.71 -20.40 -17.91
C ASP A 370 6.47 -20.58 -16.40
N LEU A 371 6.38 -19.47 -15.67
CA LEU A 371 6.16 -19.48 -14.21
C LEU A 371 4.77 -20.02 -13.83
N ARG A 372 3.76 -19.84 -14.69
CA ARG A 372 2.41 -20.36 -14.46
C ARG A 372 2.38 -21.88 -14.49
N HIS A 373 3.14 -22.50 -15.40
CA HIS A 373 3.26 -23.95 -15.42
C HIS A 373 3.92 -24.51 -14.16
N VAL A 374 4.94 -23.83 -13.62
CA VAL A 374 5.52 -24.18 -12.31
C VAL A 374 4.41 -24.14 -11.25
N ILE A 375 3.69 -23.04 -11.14
CA ILE A 375 2.61 -22.90 -10.15
C ILE A 375 1.57 -24.01 -10.29
N TRP A 376 1.08 -24.25 -11.51
CA TRP A 376 0.12 -25.31 -11.79
C TRP A 376 0.62 -26.68 -11.30
N HIS A 377 1.87 -27.04 -11.64
CA HIS A 377 2.49 -28.32 -11.27
C HIS A 377 2.58 -28.52 -9.75
N TYR A 378 3.00 -27.49 -9.00
CA TYR A 378 3.19 -27.60 -7.55
C TYR A 378 1.93 -27.31 -6.72
N SER A 379 0.91 -26.68 -7.29
CA SER A 379 -0.28 -26.22 -6.55
C SER A 379 -1.20 -27.30 -5.99
N ASN A 380 -0.96 -28.58 -6.32
CA ASN A 380 -1.80 -29.77 -6.07
C ASN A 380 -2.96 -29.52 -5.07
N PRO A 381 -4.20 -29.34 -5.57
CA PRO A 381 -5.36 -29.03 -4.73
C PRO A 381 -5.73 -30.13 -3.72
N GLU A 382 -5.50 -31.40 -4.06
CA GLU A 382 -5.79 -32.54 -3.17
C GLU A 382 -4.90 -32.50 -1.92
N LYS A 383 -3.63 -32.09 -2.11
CA LYS A 383 -2.67 -31.87 -1.02
C LYS A 383 -2.85 -30.53 -0.32
N LYS A 384 -3.76 -29.67 -0.80
CA LYS A 384 -4.04 -28.33 -0.25
C LYS A 384 -2.77 -27.45 -0.19
N VAL A 385 -1.97 -27.49 -1.25
CA VAL A 385 -0.78 -26.63 -1.34
C VAL A 385 -1.19 -25.17 -1.48
N ALA A 386 -0.65 -24.32 -0.63
CA ALA A 386 -0.87 -22.88 -0.64
C ALA A 386 0.39 -22.03 -0.52
N GLU A 387 1.55 -22.67 -0.44
CA GLU A 387 2.86 -22.02 -0.48
C GLU A 387 3.80 -22.84 -1.36
N ILE A 388 4.44 -22.18 -2.32
CA ILE A 388 5.47 -22.75 -3.19
C ILE A 388 6.79 -22.06 -2.84
N ARG A 389 7.73 -22.81 -2.27
CA ARG A 389 9.02 -22.31 -1.77
C ARG A 389 10.09 -22.53 -2.82
N THR A 390 10.69 -21.43 -3.27
CA THR A 390 11.69 -21.44 -4.33
C THR A 390 13.08 -21.28 -3.75
N PRO A 391 14.04 -22.18 -4.04
CA PRO A 391 15.41 -22.08 -3.56
C PRO A 391 16.07 -20.81 -4.09
N CYS A 392 16.87 -20.14 -3.26
CA CYS A 392 17.48 -18.85 -3.57
C CYS A 392 19.01 -18.92 -3.51
N TYR A 393 19.67 -18.26 -4.46
CA TYR A 393 21.13 -18.19 -4.54
C TYR A 393 21.62 -16.76 -4.73
N SER A 394 22.59 -16.38 -3.91
CA SER A 394 23.19 -15.04 -3.92
C SER A 394 24.26 -14.88 -4.99
N PHE A 395 24.10 -13.87 -5.85
CA PHE A 395 25.01 -13.47 -6.90
C PHE A 395 25.95 -12.36 -6.46
N GLY A 396 27.20 -12.42 -6.96
CA GLY A 396 28.28 -11.48 -6.73
C GLY A 396 28.55 -10.52 -7.89
N PRO A 397 29.50 -9.57 -7.72
CA PRO A 397 29.79 -8.55 -8.73
C PRO A 397 30.35 -9.12 -10.03
N SER A 398 30.79 -10.38 -10.05
CA SER A 398 31.22 -11.09 -11.26
C SER A 398 32.40 -10.43 -11.98
N GLY A 399 33.34 -9.87 -11.21
CA GLY A 399 34.51 -9.14 -11.72
C GLY A 399 34.21 -7.68 -12.10
N LEU A 400 32.97 -7.23 -11.99
CA LEU A 400 32.58 -5.87 -12.38
C LEU A 400 32.87 -4.86 -11.28
N LYS A 401 33.30 -3.66 -11.69
CA LYS A 401 33.43 -2.46 -10.85
C LYS A 401 32.28 -1.47 -11.08
N ASP A 402 31.67 -1.54 -12.25
CA ASP A 402 30.54 -0.70 -12.65
C ASP A 402 29.25 -1.49 -12.82
N VAL A 403 28.13 -0.79 -12.63
CA VAL A 403 26.79 -1.35 -12.85
C VAL A 403 26.70 -1.73 -14.33
N PRO A 404 26.31 -2.98 -14.65
CA PRO A 404 26.21 -3.43 -16.03
C PRO A 404 25.14 -2.64 -16.78
N SER A 405 25.51 -2.04 -17.91
CA SER A 405 24.62 -1.19 -18.71
C SER A 405 23.45 -1.95 -19.33
N GLU A 406 23.62 -3.26 -19.50
CA GLU A 406 22.66 -4.20 -20.07
C GLU A 406 21.69 -4.77 -19.05
N GLY A 407 21.90 -4.49 -17.75
CA GLY A 407 21.08 -5.00 -16.66
C GLY A 407 21.77 -6.05 -15.79
N VAL A 408 21.21 -6.28 -14.60
CA VAL A 408 21.76 -7.17 -13.57
C VAL A 408 21.79 -8.63 -14.05
N MET A 409 20.79 -9.05 -14.83
CA MET A 409 20.73 -10.41 -15.37
C MET A 409 21.82 -10.70 -16.39
N MET A 410 22.31 -9.66 -17.08
CA MET A 410 23.34 -9.77 -18.10
C MET A 410 24.75 -9.66 -17.53
N GLY A 411 24.94 -8.79 -16.53
CA GLY A 411 26.26 -8.52 -15.95
C GLY A 411 26.68 -9.48 -14.86
N TYR A 412 25.78 -9.86 -13.96
CA TYR A 412 26.14 -10.69 -12.80
C TYR A 412 25.90 -12.18 -13.09
N THR A 413 26.98 -12.92 -13.33
CA THR A 413 26.96 -14.34 -13.71
C THR A 413 27.76 -15.24 -12.79
N CYS A 414 28.16 -14.73 -11.64
CA CYS A 414 28.85 -15.45 -10.58
C CYS A 414 27.98 -15.48 -9.33
N ARG A 415 27.93 -16.63 -8.66
CA ARG A 415 27.19 -16.78 -7.40
C ARG A 415 27.95 -17.61 -6.37
N LEU A 416 27.48 -17.53 -5.13
CA LEU A 416 27.82 -18.49 -4.09
C LEU A 416 27.23 -19.87 -4.40
N ALA A 417 27.94 -20.93 -4.03
CA ALA A 417 27.48 -22.31 -4.13
C ALA A 417 26.36 -22.60 -3.13
N GLY A 418 26.47 -22.02 -1.93
CA GLY A 418 25.51 -22.18 -0.84
C GLY A 418 24.13 -21.57 -1.13
N ARG A 419 23.09 -22.28 -0.68
CA ARG A 419 21.69 -21.84 -0.78
C ARG A 419 21.35 -20.85 0.34
N GLU A 420 20.66 -19.77 0.01
CA GLU A 420 20.06 -18.83 0.97
C GLU A 420 18.63 -19.27 1.37
N ARG A 421 17.96 -18.47 2.21
CA ARG A 421 16.54 -18.70 2.53
C ARG A 421 15.69 -18.61 1.27
N HIS A 422 14.72 -19.51 1.16
CA HIS A 422 13.79 -19.57 0.03
C HIS A 422 12.92 -18.30 -0.05
N LYS A 423 12.31 -18.09 -1.21
CA LYS A 423 11.24 -17.12 -1.43
C LYS A 423 9.94 -17.84 -1.75
N SER A 424 8.82 -17.27 -1.33
CA SER A 424 7.55 -17.97 -1.48
C SER A 424 6.58 -17.26 -2.43
N ILE A 425 5.85 -18.11 -3.14
CA ILE A 425 4.60 -17.76 -3.84
C ILE A 425 3.47 -18.36 -3.00
N VAL A 426 2.58 -17.52 -2.48
CA VAL A 426 1.54 -17.95 -1.52
C VAL A 426 0.14 -17.64 -2.04
N ARG A 427 -0.85 -18.44 -1.65
CA ARG A 427 -2.27 -18.10 -1.82
C ARG A 427 -2.71 -17.19 -0.67
N PRO A 428 -3.11 -15.92 -0.92
CA PRO A 428 -3.52 -15.02 0.16
C PRO A 428 -4.73 -15.51 0.95
N ASP A 429 -5.62 -16.30 0.34
CA ASP A 429 -6.80 -16.86 1.00
C ASP A 429 -6.47 -17.97 2.01
N ALA A 430 -5.27 -18.54 1.95
CA ALA A 430 -4.80 -19.61 2.84
C ALA A 430 -3.95 -19.11 4.01
N LEU A 431 -3.70 -17.79 4.10
CA LEU A 431 -2.92 -17.23 5.19
C LEU A 431 -3.62 -17.42 6.55
N ASN A 432 -2.82 -17.63 7.58
CA ASN A 432 -3.29 -17.65 8.95
C ASN A 432 -3.90 -16.29 9.30
N HIS A 433 -4.98 -16.30 10.10
CA HIS A 433 -5.60 -15.05 10.55
C HIS A 433 -4.58 -14.15 11.26
N THR A 434 -3.59 -14.68 11.97
CA THR A 434 -2.57 -13.87 12.64
C THR A 434 -1.66 -13.06 11.70
N LEU A 435 -1.62 -13.40 10.40
CA LEU A 435 -0.77 -12.78 9.36
C LEU A 435 0.74 -12.77 9.68
N ILE A 436 1.18 -13.65 10.59
CA ILE A 436 2.60 -13.82 10.90
C ILE A 436 3.36 -14.15 9.61
N ASN A 437 4.44 -13.41 9.39
CA ASN A 437 5.34 -13.65 8.27
C ASN A 437 6.79 -13.37 8.66
N VAL A 438 7.69 -13.97 7.90
CA VAL A 438 9.14 -13.76 7.96
C VAL A 438 9.58 -13.20 6.62
N VAL A 439 9.00 -12.05 6.27
CA VAL A 439 9.22 -11.32 5.03
C VAL A 439 8.66 -12.08 3.81
N HIS A 440 9.35 -13.12 3.35
CA HIS A 440 9.01 -13.78 2.09
C HIS A 440 8.13 -15.02 2.22
N HIS A 441 7.79 -15.44 3.45
CA HIS A 441 6.86 -16.54 3.71
C HIS A 441 5.92 -16.20 4.86
N PHE A 442 4.74 -16.79 4.83
CA PHE A 442 3.66 -16.55 5.79
C PHE A 442 3.27 -17.84 6.50
N HIS A 443 2.80 -17.72 7.74
CA HIS A 443 2.10 -18.83 8.39
C HIS A 443 0.78 -19.10 7.64
N LEU A 444 0.55 -20.36 7.31
CA LEU A 444 -0.68 -20.81 6.68
C LEU A 444 -1.72 -21.21 7.74
N LYS A 445 -3.01 -21.12 7.40
CA LYS A 445 -4.07 -21.72 8.21
C LYS A 445 -4.18 -23.22 7.91
N ALA A 446 -4.53 -24.02 8.91
CA ALA A 446 -4.86 -25.42 8.67
C ALA A 446 -6.07 -25.52 7.72
N PRO A 447 -6.11 -26.51 6.81
CA PRO A 447 -5.14 -27.59 6.59
C PRO A 447 -4.17 -27.35 5.40
N PHE A 448 -3.85 -26.10 5.08
CA PHE A 448 -2.98 -25.78 3.95
C PHE A 448 -1.50 -26.05 4.25
N VAL A 449 -0.73 -26.41 3.22
CA VAL A 449 0.69 -26.79 3.34
C VAL A 449 1.59 -26.06 2.34
N ALA A 450 2.90 -26.12 2.60
CA ALA A 450 3.95 -25.63 1.70
C ALA A 450 4.61 -26.80 0.93
N VAL A 451 5.15 -26.50 -0.25
CA VAL A 451 5.97 -27.42 -1.04
C VAL A 451 7.24 -26.72 -1.50
N ASP A 452 8.38 -27.43 -1.50
CA ASP A 452 9.64 -26.93 -2.02
C ASP A 452 9.79 -27.27 -3.50
N VAL A 453 10.22 -26.30 -4.30
CA VAL A 453 10.51 -26.49 -5.73
C VAL A 453 11.91 -27.07 -5.91
N GLU A 454 12.04 -28.08 -6.77
CA GLU A 454 13.33 -28.64 -7.13
C GLU A 454 14.18 -27.63 -7.93
N ASN A 455 15.49 -27.60 -7.68
CA ASN A 455 16.44 -26.73 -8.38
C ASN A 455 16.38 -26.86 -9.92
N GLY A 456 16.06 -28.07 -10.41
CA GLY A 456 15.91 -28.36 -11.85
C GLY A 456 14.67 -27.74 -12.48
N ALA A 457 13.70 -27.30 -11.67
CA ALA A 457 12.48 -26.66 -12.14
C ALA A 457 12.57 -25.14 -12.10
N MET A 458 12.96 -24.58 -10.95
CA MET A 458 13.06 -23.14 -10.74
C MET A 458 13.96 -22.78 -9.56
N MET A 459 14.64 -21.65 -9.65
CA MET A 459 15.39 -21.03 -8.55
C MET A 459 15.25 -19.51 -8.58
N ILE A 460 15.58 -18.83 -7.48
CA ILE A 460 15.76 -17.38 -7.44
C ILE A 460 17.23 -17.04 -7.65
N ASN A 461 17.50 -16.17 -8.63
CA ASN A 461 18.74 -15.42 -8.72
C ASN A 461 18.60 -14.16 -7.85
N HIS A 462 19.32 -14.08 -6.74
CA HIS A 462 19.32 -12.93 -5.85
C HIS A 462 20.60 -12.13 -6.06
N TYR A 463 20.50 -10.98 -6.71
CA TYR A 463 21.61 -10.06 -7.00
C TYR A 463 21.98 -9.22 -5.77
N LYS A 464 22.28 -9.92 -4.67
CA LYS A 464 22.51 -9.37 -3.34
C LYS A 464 23.77 -8.52 -3.27
N TYR A 465 24.87 -8.99 -3.87
CA TYR A 465 26.20 -8.40 -3.80
C TYR A 465 26.57 -7.77 -5.15
N GLN A 466 25.87 -6.70 -5.49
CA GLN A 466 26.19 -5.91 -6.68
C GLN A 466 27.52 -5.17 -6.54
N VAL A 467 27.93 -4.46 -7.59
CA VAL A 467 29.10 -3.57 -7.51
C VAL A 467 29.01 -2.60 -6.34
N TRP A 468 30.17 -2.21 -5.80
CA TRP A 468 30.26 -1.49 -4.53
C TRP A 468 29.41 -0.21 -4.48
N LYS A 469 29.41 0.55 -5.59
CA LYS A 469 28.64 1.80 -5.70
C LYS A 469 27.14 1.63 -5.45
N VAL A 470 26.59 0.44 -5.71
CA VAL A 470 25.20 0.08 -5.37
C VAL A 470 25.13 -0.53 -3.98
N PHE A 471 26.00 -1.51 -3.70
CA PHE A 471 25.93 -2.27 -2.44
C PHE A 471 26.06 -1.37 -1.21
N LYS A 472 26.91 -0.33 -1.27
CA LYS A 472 27.10 0.63 -0.16
C LYS A 472 25.81 1.33 0.27
N GLU A 473 24.80 1.44 -0.59
CA GLU A 473 23.50 2.04 -0.25
C GLU A 473 22.80 1.25 0.87
N LYS A 474 23.03 -0.08 0.95
CA LYS A 474 22.49 -0.96 2.01
C LYS A 474 22.95 -0.53 3.42
N PHE A 475 24.06 0.20 3.56
CA PHE A 475 24.57 0.66 4.86
C PHE A 475 23.74 1.76 5.50
N TYR A 476 23.02 2.56 4.70
CA TYR A 476 22.38 3.78 5.19
C TYR A 476 20.98 3.55 5.73
N ARG A 477 20.23 2.56 5.22
CA ARG A 477 18.90 2.25 5.74
C ARG A 477 18.44 0.84 5.37
N ARG A 478 17.94 0.08 6.35
CA ARG A 478 17.24 -1.20 6.12
C ARG A 478 15.74 -1.06 6.37
N VAL A 479 14.95 -1.78 5.56
CA VAL A 479 13.49 -1.75 5.62
C VAL A 479 12.92 -2.79 6.61
N ALA A 480 13.57 -3.95 6.76
CA ALA A 480 13.16 -5.04 7.65
C ALA A 480 13.05 -4.62 9.12
N THR A 481 12.00 -5.09 9.81
CA THR A 481 11.66 -4.68 11.18
C THR A 481 12.67 -5.18 12.20
N TYR A 482 13.03 -6.45 12.11
CA TYR A 482 13.84 -7.14 13.13
C TYR A 482 15.33 -7.22 12.79
N VAL A 483 15.76 -6.55 11.72
CA VAL A 483 17.16 -6.56 11.29
C VAL A 483 17.82 -5.24 11.67
N ALA A 484 18.89 -5.35 12.46
CA ALA A 484 19.70 -4.22 12.89
C ALA A 484 20.25 -3.45 11.70
N ASP A 485 20.33 -2.13 11.84
CA ASP A 485 20.98 -1.28 10.84
C ASP A 485 22.47 -1.57 10.77
N TRP A 486 23.03 -1.42 9.57
CA TRP A 486 24.42 -1.78 9.32
C TRP A 486 25.41 -1.03 10.20
N GLN A 487 25.08 0.21 10.54
CA GLN A 487 25.90 1.09 11.36
C GLN A 487 25.95 0.69 12.83
N LYS A 488 25.04 -0.18 13.29
CA LYS A 488 25.03 -0.70 14.66
C LYS A 488 25.93 -1.93 14.76
N GLU A 489 26.61 -2.11 15.89
CA GLU A 489 27.46 -3.29 16.16
C GLU A 489 26.67 -4.53 16.58
N GLU A 490 25.34 -4.45 16.55
CA GLU A 490 24.46 -5.58 16.82
C GLU A 490 24.50 -6.62 15.69
N ASN A 491 24.63 -7.89 16.07
CA ASN A 491 24.54 -9.06 15.18
C ASN A 491 25.52 -9.06 14.00
N VAL A 492 26.74 -8.52 14.17
CA VAL A 492 27.77 -8.44 13.11
C VAL A 492 28.10 -9.82 12.50
N GLY A 493 27.98 -10.90 13.27
CA GLY A 493 28.19 -12.28 12.80
C GLY A 493 26.97 -12.99 12.20
N SER A 494 25.80 -12.33 12.06
CA SER A 494 24.60 -12.99 11.52
C SER A 494 24.67 -13.18 10.00
N LYS A 495 23.85 -14.10 9.47
CA LYS A 495 23.68 -14.30 8.02
C LYS A 495 23.07 -13.08 7.31
N ASP A 496 22.54 -12.12 8.07
CA ASP A 496 22.01 -10.86 7.54
C ASP A 496 23.12 -9.85 7.26
N ARG A 497 24.35 -10.10 7.74
CA ARG A 497 25.55 -9.32 7.46
C ARG A 497 26.37 -9.97 6.36
N VAL A 498 27.31 -9.19 5.84
CA VAL A 498 28.29 -9.69 4.88
C VAL A 498 29.56 -10.04 5.63
N PRO A 499 30.03 -11.30 5.55
CA PRO A 499 31.28 -11.70 6.18
C PRO A 499 32.43 -10.80 5.73
N GLY A 500 33.20 -10.30 6.70
CA GLY A 500 34.38 -9.44 6.46
C GLY A 500 34.07 -7.97 6.15
N LEU A 501 32.81 -7.52 6.25
CA LEU A 501 32.46 -6.10 6.21
C LEU A 501 32.09 -5.60 7.61
N GLY A 502 32.70 -4.49 8.02
CA GLY A 502 32.38 -3.80 9.28
C GLY A 502 31.07 -3.00 9.20
N THR A 503 30.95 -2.00 10.07
CA THR A 503 29.77 -1.11 10.15
C THR A 503 29.85 0.10 9.22
N LYS A 504 31.01 0.34 8.60
CA LYS A 504 31.28 1.49 7.72
C LYS A 504 31.26 1.08 6.25
N PRO A 505 30.76 1.96 5.35
CA PRO A 505 30.75 1.71 3.92
C PRO A 505 32.14 2.00 3.31
N ILE A 506 33.11 1.13 3.58
CA ILE A 506 34.45 1.16 2.97
C ILE A 506 34.57 0.00 1.98
N GLU A 507 34.96 0.30 0.74
CA GLU A 507 35.13 -0.71 -0.33
C GLU A 507 36.33 -1.62 -0.02
N PRO A 508 36.17 -2.95 0.04
CA PRO A 508 37.30 -3.86 0.05
C PRO A 508 37.99 -3.92 -1.32
N ASP A 509 39.33 -4.00 -1.34
CA ASP A 509 40.14 -4.02 -2.57
C ASP A 509 39.75 -5.16 -3.54
N ASP A 510 39.30 -6.29 -2.99
CA ASP A 510 38.92 -7.49 -3.74
C ASP A 510 37.40 -7.58 -4.03
N TRP A 511 36.59 -6.56 -3.70
CA TRP A 511 35.12 -6.61 -3.76
C TRP A 511 34.60 -7.14 -5.10
N SER A 512 35.14 -6.66 -6.22
CA SER A 512 34.69 -7.05 -7.56
C SER A 512 34.79 -8.56 -7.82
N ASN A 513 35.70 -9.25 -7.14
CA ASN A 513 35.97 -10.68 -7.33
C ASN A 513 35.33 -11.57 -6.24
N ARG A 514 34.71 -10.98 -5.22
CA ARG A 514 34.04 -11.74 -4.15
C ARG A 514 32.78 -12.44 -4.64
N TYR A 515 32.37 -13.47 -3.88
CA TYR A 515 31.12 -14.22 -4.07
C TYR A 515 30.96 -14.89 -5.45
N CYS A 516 32.08 -15.25 -6.10
CA CYS A 516 32.10 -16.03 -7.35
C CYS A 516 32.65 -17.44 -7.11
N GLU A 517 31.82 -18.33 -6.59
CA GLU A 517 32.16 -19.76 -6.39
C GLU A 517 31.67 -20.61 -7.57
N VAL A 518 30.51 -20.26 -8.13
CA VAL A 518 29.88 -20.96 -9.26
C VAL A 518 29.58 -19.96 -10.37
N LYS A 519 30.06 -20.25 -11.57
CA LYS A 519 29.67 -19.53 -12.79
C LYS A 519 28.28 -20.00 -13.22
N ASP A 520 27.31 -19.08 -13.20
CA ASP A 520 25.91 -19.35 -13.54
C ASP A 520 25.42 -18.33 -14.58
N VAL A 521 25.39 -18.77 -15.85
CA VAL A 521 25.00 -17.96 -17.01
C VAL A 521 23.59 -18.30 -17.51
N SER A 522 22.85 -19.13 -16.77
CA SER A 522 21.59 -19.70 -17.23
C SER A 522 20.53 -18.63 -17.53
N LEU A 523 20.32 -17.70 -16.59
CA LEU A 523 19.37 -16.61 -16.75
C LEU A 523 19.84 -15.64 -17.84
N ARG A 524 21.12 -15.28 -17.85
CA ARG A 524 21.75 -14.46 -18.89
C ARG A 524 21.47 -15.00 -20.29
N ASN A 525 21.69 -16.29 -20.52
CA ASN A 525 21.49 -16.92 -21.83
C ASN A 525 20.02 -16.87 -22.25
N TRP A 526 19.09 -17.09 -21.32
CA TRP A 526 17.66 -16.97 -21.59
C TRP A 526 17.27 -15.53 -21.92
N VAL A 527 17.77 -14.55 -21.16
CA VAL A 527 17.51 -13.12 -21.39
C VAL A 527 18.04 -12.67 -22.75
N LEU A 528 19.28 -13.04 -23.06
CA LEU A 528 19.91 -12.74 -24.35
C LEU A 528 19.07 -13.24 -25.53
N LYS A 529 18.53 -14.46 -25.41
CA LYS A 529 17.70 -15.08 -26.47
C LYS A 529 16.33 -14.41 -26.62
N ASN A 530 15.72 -13.97 -25.53
CA ASN A 530 14.31 -13.54 -25.52
C ASN A 530 14.10 -12.02 -25.57
N PHE A 531 15.10 -11.23 -25.18
CA PHE A 531 14.94 -9.78 -25.02
C PHE A 531 15.89 -8.93 -25.87
N LYS A 532 17.01 -9.48 -26.36
CA LYS A 532 17.94 -8.69 -27.19
C LYS A 532 17.28 -8.36 -28.52
N ASP A 533 17.10 -7.07 -28.79
CA ASP A 533 16.55 -6.62 -30.06
C ASP A 533 17.56 -6.87 -31.19
N LYS A 534 17.07 -7.39 -32.31
CA LYS A 534 17.93 -7.78 -33.44
C LYS A 534 18.52 -6.59 -34.20
N LYS A 535 17.87 -5.42 -34.15
CA LYS A 535 18.26 -4.23 -34.94
C LYS A 535 19.20 -3.31 -34.17
N THR A 536 18.84 -3.04 -32.92
CA THR A 536 19.57 -2.11 -32.03
C THR A 536 20.63 -2.82 -31.20
N HIS A 537 20.51 -4.15 -31.04
CA HIS A 537 21.31 -4.94 -30.10
C HIS A 537 21.14 -4.53 -28.63
N LEU A 538 20.11 -3.75 -28.31
CA LEU A 538 19.77 -3.29 -26.97
C LEU A 538 18.64 -4.15 -26.35
N PHE A 539 18.54 -4.09 -25.04
CA PHE A 539 17.44 -4.64 -24.25
C PHE A 539 16.38 -3.56 -23.98
N PRO A 540 15.10 -3.94 -23.80
CA PRO A 540 14.00 -2.97 -23.74
C PRO A 540 14.03 -2.03 -22.53
N TRP A 541 14.73 -2.41 -21.46
CA TRP A 541 14.93 -1.58 -20.27
C TRP A 541 16.10 -0.60 -20.38
N GLN A 542 16.91 -0.68 -21.44
CA GLN A 542 18.04 0.24 -21.61
C GLN A 542 17.57 1.61 -22.11
N PRO A 543 18.12 2.72 -21.60
CA PRO A 543 17.74 4.08 -22.03
C PRO A 543 17.84 4.31 -23.55
N GLY A 544 18.85 3.70 -24.20
CA GLY A 544 19.03 3.80 -25.65
C GLY A 544 17.89 3.17 -26.47
N PHE A 545 17.19 2.16 -25.92
CA PHE A 545 16.08 1.50 -26.61
C PHE A 545 14.83 2.39 -26.65
N GLU A 546 14.54 3.10 -25.55
CA GLU A 546 13.43 4.05 -25.49
C GLU A 546 13.62 5.21 -26.47
N LEU A 547 14.84 5.74 -26.57
CA LEU A 547 15.17 6.79 -27.53
C LEU A 547 14.96 6.31 -28.97
N HIS A 548 15.33 5.06 -29.28
CA HIS A 548 15.10 4.46 -30.58
C HIS A 548 13.60 4.34 -30.91
N LEU A 549 12.77 3.90 -29.96
CA LEU A 549 11.31 3.83 -30.13
C LEU A 549 10.70 5.21 -30.38
N LYS A 550 11.05 6.21 -29.57
CA LYS A 550 10.58 7.60 -29.74
C LYS A 550 10.98 8.17 -31.11
N LYS A 551 12.19 7.89 -31.58
CA LYS A 551 12.66 8.33 -32.91
C LYS A 551 11.84 7.68 -34.02
N ARG A 552 11.59 6.38 -33.95
CA ARG A 552 10.76 5.66 -34.94
C ARG A 552 9.31 6.15 -34.96
N GLN A 553 8.73 6.41 -33.79
CA GLN A 553 7.37 6.95 -33.71
C GLN A 553 7.29 8.34 -34.35
N ARG A 554 8.23 9.23 -34.04
CA ARG A 554 8.33 10.56 -34.69
C ARG A 554 8.54 10.48 -36.20
N GLN A 555 9.29 9.49 -36.69
CA GLN A 555 9.49 9.30 -38.13
C GLN A 555 8.21 8.80 -38.82
N LYS A 556 7.44 7.91 -38.18
CA LYS A 556 6.12 7.49 -38.67
C LYS A 556 5.13 8.66 -38.70
N GLU A 557 5.07 9.45 -37.63
CA GLU A 557 4.21 10.65 -37.56
C GLU A 557 4.57 11.68 -38.63
N LYS A 558 5.83 11.72 -39.07
CA LYS A 558 6.33 12.57 -40.17
C LYS A 558 6.24 11.94 -41.56
N GLY A 559 5.69 10.72 -41.70
CA GLY A 559 5.58 10.01 -42.99
C GLY A 559 6.92 9.60 -43.61
N ILE A 560 7.99 9.51 -42.81
CA ILE A 560 9.35 9.15 -43.28
C ILE A 560 9.54 7.62 -43.32
N LEU A 561 8.63 6.85 -42.70
CA LEU A 561 8.76 5.42 -42.43
C LEU A 561 7.46 4.65 -42.62
#